data_AF-A0A075FQH4-F1
#
_entry.id   AF-A0A075FQH4-F1
#
_cell.length_a   1.000
_cell.length_b   1.000
_cell.length_c   1.000
_cell.angle_alpha   90.00
_cell.angle_beta   90.00
_cell.angle_gamma   90.00
#
_symmetry.space_group_name_H-M   'P 1'
#
loop_
_entity.id
_entity.type
_entity.pdbx_description
1 polymer ?
#
loop_
_entity_poly.entity_id
_entity_poly.type
_entity_poly.pdbx_seq_one_letter_code
_entity_poly.pdbx_strand_id
1 'polypeptide(L)'
;MVNDPALGTIFFFIGVIGSLIAAFSMWFIDKQYAVYVGPIYAAFEGLVLGPVSGIFESMYSGIILQAIALTFGLFVVMLVIYRARLIAPTENFRIGVASAMGAIFMIYMVSFILALATPYQIPYIHGNGIVGIGFSLIVIGVASLTFVMDFDFIEKGVEQGAPKHLEWYAAFGLMITLVWLYLELLRLLSKLRSR
;
A
#
# COMPACT_ATOMS: atom_id res chain seq x y z
N MET A 1 -4.78 -1.31 27.85
CA MET A 1 -6.05 -1.24 27.08
C MET A 1 -5.94 -1.84 25.67
N VAL A 2 -4.76 -2.31 25.22
CA VAL A 2 -4.51 -2.89 23.87
C VAL A 2 -4.44 -4.44 23.87
N ASN A 3 -4.80 -5.10 24.98
CA ASN A 3 -4.60 -6.56 25.14
C ASN A 3 -5.88 -7.39 25.07
N ASP A 4 -7.00 -6.83 24.62
CA ASP A 4 -8.22 -7.60 24.39
C ASP A 4 -8.28 -8.04 22.92
N PRO A 5 -8.03 -9.34 22.61
CA PRO A 5 -8.03 -9.83 21.23
C PRO A 5 -9.39 -9.63 20.54
N ALA A 6 -10.48 -9.60 21.31
CA ALA A 6 -11.81 -9.27 20.80
C ALA A 6 -11.90 -7.83 20.27
N LEU A 7 -11.35 -6.85 20.99
CA LEU A 7 -11.37 -5.44 20.55
C LEU A 7 -10.48 -5.23 19.32
N GLY A 8 -9.29 -5.84 19.29
CA GLY A 8 -8.40 -5.77 18.12
C GLY A 8 -9.03 -6.35 16.85
N THR A 9 -9.77 -7.45 16.98
CA THR A 9 -10.50 -8.08 15.87
C THR A 9 -11.66 -7.19 15.40
N ILE A 10 -12.42 -6.60 16.32
CA ILE A 10 -13.52 -5.68 16.00
C ILE A 10 -13.00 -4.42 15.29
N PHE A 11 -11.92 -3.81 15.77
CA PHE A 11 -11.32 -2.64 15.11
C PHE A 11 -10.75 -2.97 13.72
N PHE A 12 -10.17 -4.16 13.55
CA PHE A 12 -9.70 -4.62 12.25
C PHE A 12 -10.86 -4.74 11.25
N PHE A 13 -11.97 -5.38 11.61
CA PHE A 13 -13.13 -5.50 10.73
C PHE A 13 -13.81 -4.16 10.44
N ILE A 14 -13.94 -3.28 11.44
CA ILE A 14 -14.45 -1.92 11.25
C ILE A 14 -13.53 -1.12 10.33
N GLY A 15 -12.22 -1.25 10.49
CA GLY A 15 -11.21 -0.61 9.65
C GLY A 15 -11.30 -1.11 8.20
N VAL A 16 -11.35 -2.42 7.98
CA VAL A 16 -11.41 -3.02 6.63
C VAL A 16 -12.69 -2.62 5.91
N ILE A 17 -13.82 -2.66 6.61
CA ILE A 17 -15.10 -2.25 6.03
C ILE A 17 -15.10 -0.75 5.76
N GLY A 18 -14.61 0.07 6.70
CA GLY A 18 -14.54 1.52 6.55
C GLY A 18 -13.59 1.98 5.43
N SER A 19 -12.42 1.34 5.31
CA SER A 19 -11.45 1.65 4.26
C SER A 19 -11.94 1.20 2.88
N LEU A 20 -12.59 0.04 2.80
CA LEU A 20 -13.21 -0.44 1.56
C LEU A 20 -14.34 0.50 1.10
N ILE A 21 -15.23 0.91 2.01
CA ILE A 21 -16.32 1.85 1.70
C ILE A 21 -15.76 3.19 1.25
N ALA A 22 -14.74 3.73 1.93
CA ALA A 22 -14.16 5.01 1.57
C ALA A 22 -13.38 4.94 0.24
N ALA A 23 -12.68 3.84 -0.05
CA ALA A 23 -12.03 3.60 -1.33
C ALA A 23 -13.03 3.49 -2.49
N PHE A 24 -14.13 2.73 -2.32
CA PHE A 24 -15.21 2.66 -3.30
C PHE A 24 -15.90 4.02 -3.48
N SER A 25 -16.14 4.74 -2.38
CA SER A 25 -16.74 6.08 -2.42
C SER A 25 -15.89 7.05 -3.24
N MET A 26 -14.56 6.96 -3.16
CA MET A 26 -13.65 7.81 -3.94
C MET A 26 -13.76 7.57 -5.47
N TRP A 27 -14.23 6.39 -5.89
CA TRP A 27 -14.42 6.07 -7.31
C TRP A 27 -15.76 6.56 -7.86
N PHE A 28 -16.79 6.64 -7.02
CA PHE A 28 -18.14 7.07 -7.40
C PHE A 28 -18.44 8.55 -7.13
N ILE A 29 -17.68 9.20 -6.24
CA ILE A 29 -17.92 10.56 -5.80
C ILE A 29 -17.07 11.56 -6.60
N ASP A 30 -17.64 12.75 -6.83
CA ASP A 30 -16.94 13.88 -7.45
C ASP A 30 -15.62 14.19 -6.75
N LYS A 31 -14.57 14.48 -7.52
CA LYS A 31 -13.21 14.74 -7.00
C LYS A 31 -13.15 15.91 -6.00
N GLN A 32 -14.20 16.73 -5.93
CA GLN A 32 -14.37 17.81 -4.96
C GLN A 32 -14.50 17.31 -3.51
N TYR A 33 -15.00 16.10 -3.29
CA TYR A 33 -15.16 15.53 -1.94
C TYR A 33 -13.89 14.84 -1.41
N ALA A 34 -12.80 14.81 -2.21
CA ALA A 34 -11.52 14.23 -1.80
C ALA A 34 -10.99 14.84 -0.49
N VAL A 35 -11.32 16.10 -0.21
CA VAL A 35 -10.95 16.82 1.02
C VAL A 35 -11.55 16.15 2.27
N TYR A 36 -12.75 15.59 2.17
CA TYR A 36 -13.44 14.95 3.29
C TYR A 36 -13.14 13.45 3.33
N VAL A 37 -13.14 12.77 2.18
CA VAL A 37 -12.97 11.32 2.11
C VAL A 37 -11.53 10.92 2.44
N GLY A 38 -10.52 11.72 2.06
CA GLY A 38 -9.11 11.42 2.32
C GLY A 38 -8.77 11.21 3.81
N PRO A 39 -9.06 12.18 4.69
CA PRO A 39 -8.84 12.02 6.13
C PRO A 39 -9.67 10.89 6.76
N ILE A 40 -10.91 10.69 6.30
CA ILE A 40 -11.77 9.60 6.79
C ILE A 40 -11.15 8.24 6.43
N TYR A 41 -10.71 8.06 5.20
CA TYR A 41 -10.01 6.85 4.77
C TYR A 41 -8.72 6.65 5.56
N ALA A 42 -7.91 7.69 5.78
CA ALA A 42 -6.70 7.61 6.58
C ALA A 42 -6.97 7.14 8.02
N ALA A 43 -8.06 7.61 8.63
CA ALA A 43 -8.48 7.17 9.96
C ALA A 43 -8.87 5.69 9.98
N PHE A 44 -9.65 5.23 8.99
CA PHE A 44 -10.03 3.82 8.89
C PHE A 44 -8.84 2.91 8.56
N GLU A 45 -7.94 3.32 7.68
CA GLU A 45 -6.69 2.62 7.42
C GLU A 45 -5.83 2.51 8.68
N GLY A 46 -5.75 3.57 9.50
CA GLY A 46 -5.07 3.51 10.79
C GLY A 46 -5.65 2.41 11.72
N LEU A 47 -6.97 2.22 11.70
CA LEU A 47 -7.63 1.16 12.47
C LEU A 47 -7.36 -0.25 11.92
N VAL A 48 -7.02 -0.39 10.63
CA VAL A 48 -6.56 -1.66 10.03
C VAL A 48 -5.08 -1.90 10.36
N LEU A 49 -4.24 -0.91 10.07
CA LEU A 49 -2.79 -1.01 10.18
C LEU A 49 -2.33 -1.15 11.64
N GLY A 50 -3.02 -0.54 12.61
CA GLY A 50 -2.67 -0.63 14.03
C GLY A 50 -2.64 -2.07 14.55
N PRO A 51 -3.76 -2.81 14.51
CA PRO A 51 -3.81 -4.23 14.90
C PRO A 51 -2.85 -5.10 14.10
N VAL A 52 -2.77 -4.91 12.77
CA VAL A 52 -1.83 -5.67 11.92
C VAL A 52 -0.40 -5.46 12.40
N SER A 53 0.02 -4.21 12.57
CA SER A 53 1.37 -3.89 13.02
C SER A 53 1.65 -4.46 14.41
N GLY A 54 0.68 -4.37 15.33
CA GLY A 54 0.79 -4.95 16.68
C GLY A 54 1.02 -6.46 16.68
N ILE A 55 0.33 -7.20 15.81
CA ILE A 55 0.55 -8.65 15.65
C ILE A 55 1.99 -8.92 15.20
N PHE A 56 2.47 -8.24 14.17
CA PHE A 56 3.83 -8.44 13.68
C PHE A 56 4.91 -8.03 14.68
N GLU A 57 4.70 -6.97 15.45
CA GLU A 57 5.64 -6.52 16.49
C GLU A 57 5.72 -7.51 17.65
N SER A 58 4.59 -8.12 18.04
CA SER A 58 4.58 -9.17 19.07
C SER A 58 5.34 -10.43 18.66
N MET A 59 5.38 -10.72 17.36
CA MET A 59 6.15 -11.85 16.80
C MET A 59 7.60 -11.48 16.52
N TYR A 60 7.86 -10.24 16.08
CA TYR A 60 9.15 -9.77 15.62
C TYR A 60 9.41 -8.37 16.19
N SER A 61 10.02 -8.29 17.36
CA SER A 61 10.30 -7.00 18.01
C SER A 61 11.16 -6.07 17.14
N GLY A 62 10.77 -4.81 17.04
CA GLY A 62 11.41 -3.76 16.25
C GLY A 62 11.15 -3.84 14.74
N ILE A 63 10.23 -4.70 14.28
CA ILE A 63 9.92 -4.82 12.84
C ILE A 63 9.16 -3.59 12.33
N ILE A 64 8.30 -2.98 13.16
CA ILE A 64 7.53 -1.80 12.76
C ILE A 64 8.48 -0.64 12.44
N LEU A 65 9.42 -0.34 13.33
CA LEU A 65 10.33 0.79 13.15
C LEU A 65 11.19 0.62 11.89
N GLN A 66 11.63 -0.60 11.61
CA GLN A 66 12.37 -0.91 10.38
C GLN A 66 11.51 -0.76 9.14
N ALA A 67 10.27 -1.27 9.16
CA ALA A 67 9.34 -1.13 8.04
C ALA A 67 9.06 0.35 7.75
N ILE A 68 8.76 1.17 8.77
CA ILE A 68 8.54 2.61 8.64
C ILE A 68 9.79 3.29 8.05
N ALA A 69 10.97 3.02 8.60
CA ALA A 69 12.22 3.62 8.13
C ALA A 69 12.49 3.27 6.65
N LEU A 70 12.25 2.02 6.25
CA LEU A 70 12.39 1.59 4.85
C LEU A 70 11.33 2.24 3.95
N THR A 71 10.07 2.33 4.37
CA THR A 71 9.01 2.98 3.60
C THR A 71 9.34 4.44 3.31
N PHE A 72 9.68 5.21 4.35
CA PHE A 72 10.05 6.63 4.18
C PHE A 72 11.38 6.79 3.43
N GLY A 73 12.37 5.94 3.71
CA GLY A 73 13.64 5.95 3.00
C GLY A 73 13.45 5.73 1.50
N LEU A 74 12.62 4.74 1.12
CA LEU A 74 12.36 4.40 -0.26
C LEU A 74 11.53 5.47 -0.97
N PHE A 75 10.52 6.02 -0.29
CA PHE A 75 9.78 7.19 -0.77
C PHE A 75 10.69 8.38 -1.06
N VAL A 76 11.55 8.75 -0.11
CA VAL A 76 12.48 9.89 -0.28
C VAL A 76 13.48 9.63 -1.41
N VAL A 77 14.04 8.42 -1.49
CA VAL A 77 14.95 8.05 -2.58
C VAL A 77 14.25 8.16 -3.93
N MET A 78 13.03 7.63 -4.07
CA MET A 78 12.26 7.74 -5.32
C MET A 78 11.92 9.19 -5.66
N LEU A 79 11.58 10.01 -4.66
CA LEU A 79 11.30 11.43 -4.85
C LEU A 79 12.55 12.19 -5.34
N VAL A 80 13.73 11.89 -4.77
CA VAL A 80 15.01 12.48 -5.22
C VAL A 80 15.34 12.03 -6.64
N ILE A 81 15.20 10.75 -6.95
CA ILE A 81 15.45 10.19 -8.29
C ILE A 81 14.53 10.85 -9.33
N TYR A 82 13.24 10.98 -9.01
CA TYR A 82 12.25 11.62 -9.87
C TYR A 82 12.58 13.11 -10.08
N ARG A 83 12.85 13.84 -9.01
CA ARG A 83 13.22 15.27 -9.08
C ARG A 83 14.52 15.51 -9.84
N ALA A 84 15.48 14.58 -9.74
CA ALA A 84 16.70 14.60 -10.53
C ALA A 84 16.48 14.25 -12.02
N ARG A 85 15.23 13.94 -12.42
CA ARG A 85 14.83 13.53 -13.77
C ARG A 85 15.60 12.32 -14.30
N LEU A 86 16.08 11.47 -13.38
CA LEU A 86 16.79 10.24 -13.74
C LEU A 86 15.84 9.18 -14.31
N ILE A 87 14.56 9.23 -13.93
CA ILE A 87 13.51 8.35 -14.46
C ILE A 87 12.45 9.24 -15.11
N ALA A 88 12.29 9.09 -16.43
CA ALA A 88 11.24 9.79 -17.17
C ALA A 88 9.95 8.92 -17.20
N PRO A 89 8.80 9.45 -16.72
CA PRO A 89 7.52 8.76 -16.76
C PRO A 89 6.94 8.74 -18.18
N THR A 90 7.53 7.90 -19.04
CA THR A 90 7.06 7.69 -20.42
C THR A 90 5.73 6.93 -20.45
N GLU A 91 5.05 6.96 -21.59
CA GLU A 91 3.81 6.19 -21.78
C GLU A 91 4.03 4.68 -21.61
N ASN A 92 5.12 4.14 -22.18
CA ASN A 92 5.50 2.74 -22.01
C ASN A 92 5.79 2.39 -20.55
N PHE A 93 6.42 3.30 -19.80
CA PHE A 93 6.65 3.12 -18.37
C PHE A 93 5.33 3.05 -17.60
N ARG A 94 4.38 3.96 -17.87
CA ARG A 94 3.05 3.96 -17.22
C ARG A 94 2.28 2.67 -17.52
N ILE A 95 2.28 2.20 -18.77
CA ILE A 95 1.64 0.94 -19.16
C ILE A 95 2.32 -0.25 -18.46
N GLY A 96 3.66 -0.24 -18.40
CA GLY A 96 4.44 -1.28 -17.73
C GLY A 96 4.13 -1.37 -16.23
N VAL A 97 4.15 -0.25 -15.51
CA VAL A 97 3.86 -0.26 -14.06
C VAL A 97 2.38 -0.55 -13.79
N ALA A 98 1.46 0.02 -14.57
CA ALA A 98 0.02 -0.24 -14.43
C ALA A 98 -0.32 -1.72 -14.68
N SER A 99 0.28 -2.35 -15.70
CA SER A 99 0.09 -3.78 -15.97
C SER A 99 0.69 -4.65 -14.86
N ALA A 100 1.86 -4.30 -14.32
CA ALA A 100 2.46 -5.00 -13.19
C ALA A 100 1.59 -4.89 -11.92
N MET A 101 1.06 -3.70 -11.63
CA MET A 101 0.12 -3.49 -10.53
C MET A 101 -1.17 -4.31 -10.72
N GLY A 102 -1.72 -4.34 -11.94
CA GLY A 102 -2.87 -5.18 -12.29
C GLY A 102 -2.60 -6.68 -12.11
N ALA A 103 -1.41 -7.16 -12.49
CA ALA A 103 -1.01 -8.55 -12.28
C ALA A 103 -0.90 -8.90 -10.80
N ILE A 104 -0.28 -8.04 -9.98
CA ILE A 104 -0.18 -8.23 -8.53
C ILE A 104 -1.57 -8.26 -7.90
N PHE A 105 -2.44 -7.32 -8.28
CA PHE A 105 -3.83 -7.29 -7.83
C PHE A 105 -4.57 -8.59 -8.17
N MET A 106 -4.42 -9.09 -9.40
CA MET A 106 -5.03 -10.35 -9.81
C MET A 106 -4.54 -11.53 -8.98
N ILE A 107 -3.24 -11.61 -8.68
CA ILE A 107 -2.66 -12.65 -7.82
C ILE A 107 -3.24 -12.58 -6.40
N TYR A 108 -3.38 -11.37 -5.84
CA TYR A 108 -3.98 -11.18 -4.52
C TYR A 108 -5.46 -11.56 -4.52
N MET A 109 -6.20 -11.24 -5.59
CA MET A 109 -7.61 -11.58 -5.72
C MET A 109 -7.82 -13.10 -5.84
N VAL A 110 -7.00 -13.79 -6.63
CA VAL A 110 -7.02 -15.27 -6.72
C VAL A 110 -6.71 -15.89 -5.37
N SER A 111 -5.70 -15.35 -4.66
CA SER A 111 -5.32 -15.83 -3.33
C SER A 111 -6.45 -15.65 -2.31
N PHE A 112 -7.16 -14.52 -2.38
CA PHE A 112 -8.32 -14.24 -1.53
C PHE A 112 -9.48 -15.20 -1.81
N ILE A 113 -9.84 -15.42 -3.07
CA ILE A 113 -10.92 -16.34 -3.46
C ILE A 113 -10.59 -17.78 -3.03
N LEU A 114 -9.35 -18.22 -3.22
CA LEU A 114 -8.92 -19.57 -2.81
C LEU A 114 -8.97 -19.73 -1.29
N ALA A 115 -8.58 -18.71 -0.53
CA ALA A 115 -8.66 -18.73 0.93
C ALA A 115 -10.12 -18.83 1.44
N LEU A 116 -11.11 -18.35 0.68
CA LEU A 116 -12.54 -18.49 1.00
C LEU A 116 -13.10 -19.85 0.57
N ALA A 117 -12.64 -20.38 -0.57
CA ALA A 117 -13.19 -21.58 -1.18
C ALA A 117 -12.54 -22.89 -0.70
N THR A 118 -11.36 -22.84 -0.09
CA THR A 118 -10.61 -24.04 0.30
C THR A 118 -9.81 -23.78 1.59
N PRO A 119 -9.72 -24.75 2.52
CA PRO A 119 -8.82 -24.64 3.68
C PRO A 119 -7.32 -24.68 3.31
N TYR A 120 -6.98 -24.83 2.02
CA TYR A 120 -5.62 -24.80 1.50
C TYR A 120 -5.27 -23.40 1.00
N GLN A 121 -4.34 -22.75 1.71
CA GLN A 121 -3.69 -21.52 1.25
C GLN A 121 -2.66 -21.86 0.16
N ILE A 122 -2.46 -21.01 -0.85
CA ILE A 122 -1.39 -21.19 -1.85
C ILE A 122 -0.03 -21.16 -1.13
N PRO A 123 0.68 -22.31 -0.98
CA PRO A 123 1.84 -22.39 -0.07
C PRO A 123 3.06 -21.62 -0.57
N TYR A 124 3.17 -21.41 -1.88
CA TYR A 124 4.44 -21.00 -2.51
C TYR A 124 4.67 -19.49 -2.59
N ILE A 125 3.61 -18.66 -2.60
CA ILE A 125 3.72 -17.19 -2.67
C ILE A 125 3.66 -16.56 -1.26
N HIS A 126 2.92 -17.20 -0.35
CA HIS A 126 2.74 -16.75 1.04
C HIS A 126 3.70 -17.42 2.02
N GLY A 127 4.45 -18.44 1.60
CA GLY A 127 5.43 -19.13 2.46
C GLY A 127 6.73 -18.35 2.66
N ASN A 128 7.52 -18.79 3.65
CA ASN A 128 8.84 -18.23 4.00
C ASN A 128 9.98 -18.71 3.07
N GLY A 129 9.63 -19.40 1.97
CA GLY A 129 10.59 -19.89 0.99
C GLY A 129 11.25 -18.78 0.19
N ILE A 130 12.34 -19.11 -0.51
CA ILE A 130 13.08 -18.17 -1.39
C ILE A 130 12.15 -17.52 -2.43
N VAL A 131 11.17 -18.28 -2.93
CA VAL A 131 10.16 -17.81 -3.88
C VAL A 131 9.27 -16.71 -3.28
N GLY A 132 8.85 -16.86 -2.02
CA GLY A 132 8.02 -15.85 -1.33
C GLY A 132 8.77 -14.54 -1.07
N ILE A 133 10.08 -14.61 -0.78
CA ILE A 133 10.94 -13.43 -0.62
C ILE A 133 11.14 -12.73 -1.97
N GLY A 134 11.47 -13.50 -3.02
CA GLY A 134 11.64 -12.97 -4.37
C GLY A 134 10.39 -12.27 -4.88
N PHE A 135 9.21 -12.85 -4.65
CA PHE A 135 7.94 -12.21 -4.98
C PHE A 135 7.75 -10.88 -4.24
N SER A 136 7.98 -10.84 -2.92
CA SER A 136 7.85 -9.60 -2.14
C SER A 136 8.83 -8.52 -2.62
N LEU A 137 10.05 -8.88 -3.02
CA LEU A 137 11.00 -7.93 -3.62
C LEU A 137 10.49 -7.36 -4.96
N ILE A 138 9.87 -8.19 -5.81
CA ILE A 138 9.25 -7.72 -7.06
C ILE A 138 8.12 -6.75 -6.75
N VAL A 139 7.23 -7.09 -5.80
CA VAL A 139 6.11 -6.22 -5.42
C VAL A 139 6.60 -4.89 -4.85
N ILE A 140 7.64 -4.90 -4.01
CA ILE A 140 8.28 -3.68 -3.49
C ILE A 140 8.85 -2.84 -4.63
N GLY A 141 9.53 -3.49 -5.59
CA GLY A 141 10.02 -2.82 -6.80
C GLY A 141 8.90 -2.15 -7.57
N VAL A 142 7.80 -2.85 -7.85
CA VAL A 142 6.64 -2.29 -8.55
C VAL A 142 6.00 -1.15 -7.75
N ALA A 143 5.76 -1.35 -6.45
CA ALA A 143 5.20 -0.32 -5.57
C ALA A 143 6.08 0.95 -5.53
N SER A 144 7.41 0.78 -5.56
CA SER A 144 8.33 1.91 -5.63
C SER A 144 8.25 2.68 -6.95
N LEU A 145 8.05 1.99 -8.07
CA LEU A 145 7.89 2.60 -9.38
C LEU A 145 6.53 3.30 -9.49
N THR A 146 5.52 2.86 -8.73
CA THR A 146 4.24 3.58 -8.63
C THR A 146 4.41 4.99 -8.09
N PHE A 147 5.35 5.24 -7.17
CA PHE A 147 5.64 6.60 -6.72
C PHE A 147 6.06 7.54 -7.84
N VAL A 148 6.79 7.05 -8.85
CA VAL A 148 7.16 7.86 -10.02
C VAL A 148 5.91 8.33 -10.76
N MET A 149 4.89 7.48 -10.88
CA MET A 149 3.61 7.85 -11.49
C MET A 149 2.83 8.84 -10.60
N ASP A 150 2.87 8.65 -9.27
CA ASP A 150 2.22 9.57 -8.33
C ASP A 150 2.86 10.97 -8.38
N PHE A 151 4.19 11.06 -8.43
CA PHE A 151 4.90 12.32 -8.56
C PHE A 151 4.66 13.00 -9.91
N ASP A 152 4.59 12.23 -11.00
CA ASP A 152 4.22 12.74 -12.33
C ASP A 152 2.80 13.28 -12.39
N PHE A 153 1.86 12.62 -11.73
CA PHE A 153 0.50 13.12 -11.59
C PHE A 153 0.46 14.45 -10.84
N ILE A 154 1.24 14.58 -9.76
CA ILE A 154 1.34 15.81 -8.98
C ILE A 154 2.00 16.94 -9.78
N GLU A 155 3.16 16.70 -10.39
CA GLU A 155 3.92 17.71 -11.15
C GLU A 155 3.05 18.26 -12.30
N LYS A 156 2.44 17.37 -13.10
CA LYS A 156 1.54 17.78 -14.20
C LYS A 156 0.29 18.51 -13.69
N GLY A 157 -0.27 18.07 -12.56
CA GLY A 157 -1.41 18.75 -11.94
C GLY A 157 -1.08 20.19 -11.57
N VAL A 158 0.10 20.44 -11.02
CA VAL A 158 0.56 21.79 -10.66
C VAL A 158 0.85 22.62 -11.93
N GLU A 159 1.56 22.05 -12.92
CA GLU A 159 1.88 22.74 -14.18
C GLU A 159 0.64 23.18 -14.96
N GLN A 160 -0.44 22.38 -14.89
CA GLN A 160 -1.71 22.68 -15.57
C GLN A 160 -2.64 23.60 -14.77
N GLY A 161 -2.21 24.10 -13.60
CA GLY A 161 -3.01 24.97 -12.75
C GLY A 161 -4.27 24.28 -12.21
N ALA A 162 -4.17 22.99 -11.89
CA ALA A 162 -5.31 22.18 -11.52
C ALA A 162 -5.99 22.70 -10.23
N PRO A 163 -7.34 22.59 -10.11
CA PRO A 163 -8.08 23.14 -8.98
C PRO A 163 -7.68 22.53 -7.62
N LYS A 164 -7.72 23.33 -6.55
CA LYS A 164 -7.26 22.98 -5.18
C LYS A 164 -7.75 21.64 -4.62
N HIS A 165 -8.94 21.16 -4.98
CA HIS A 165 -9.44 19.88 -4.48
C HIS A 165 -8.64 18.68 -5.02
N LEU A 166 -7.91 18.82 -6.12
CA LEU A 166 -7.07 17.78 -6.67
C LEU A 166 -5.80 17.52 -5.86
N GLU A 167 -5.35 18.48 -5.05
CA GLU A 167 -4.25 18.26 -4.09
C GLU A 167 -4.58 17.12 -3.13
N TRP A 168 -5.81 17.10 -2.62
CA TRP A 168 -6.30 16.05 -1.73
C TRP A 168 -6.42 14.70 -2.43
N TYR A 169 -6.82 14.70 -3.70
CA TYR A 169 -6.86 13.49 -4.51
C TYR A 169 -5.46 12.93 -4.77
N ALA A 170 -4.49 13.79 -5.06
CA ALA A 170 -3.11 13.39 -5.26
C ALA A 170 -2.46 12.88 -3.97
N ALA A 171 -2.69 13.56 -2.84
CA ALA A 171 -2.24 13.14 -1.53
C ALA A 171 -2.85 11.79 -1.12
N PHE A 172 -4.11 11.55 -1.46
CA PHE A 172 -4.78 10.28 -1.23
C PHE A 172 -4.14 9.13 -2.02
N GLY A 173 -3.84 9.33 -3.32
CA GLY A 173 -3.14 8.34 -4.13
C GLY A 173 -1.76 8.00 -3.55
N LEU A 174 -0.97 9.02 -3.21
CA LEU A 174 0.33 8.85 -2.56
C LEU A 174 0.22 8.06 -1.24
N MET A 175 -0.80 8.35 -0.43
CA MET A 175 -1.01 7.66 0.84
C MET A 175 -1.31 6.17 0.63
N ILE A 176 -2.15 5.81 -0.36
CA ILE A 176 -2.40 4.40 -0.69
C ILE A 176 -1.11 3.69 -1.08
N THR A 177 -0.30 4.30 -1.94
CA THR A 177 1.00 3.73 -2.36
C THR A 177 1.95 3.56 -1.16
N LEU A 178 1.99 4.54 -0.26
CA LEU A 178 2.78 4.47 0.98
C LEU A 178 2.35 3.32 1.90
N VAL A 179 1.04 3.19 2.13
CA VAL A 179 0.47 2.11 2.96
C VAL A 179 0.73 0.75 2.32
N TRP A 180 0.55 0.64 1.01
CA TRP A 180 0.81 -0.59 0.28
C TRP A 180 2.27 -1.01 0.38
N LEU A 181 3.20 -0.08 0.16
CA LEU A 181 4.64 -0.34 0.31
C LEU A 181 4.99 -0.75 1.75
N TYR A 182 4.43 -0.07 2.76
CA TYR A 182 4.63 -0.42 4.17
C TYR A 182 4.24 -1.86 4.48
N LEU A 183 3.05 -2.29 4.06
CA LEU A 183 2.59 -3.66 4.28
C LEU A 183 3.49 -4.69 3.59
N GLU A 184 3.98 -4.40 2.39
CA GLU A 184 4.86 -5.32 1.67
C GLU A 184 6.26 -5.39 2.29
N LEU A 185 6.82 -4.26 2.76
CA LEU A 185 8.08 -4.25 3.51
C LEU A 185 7.97 -5.02 4.82
N LEU A 186 6.87 -4.84 5.54
CA LEU A 186 6.60 -5.54 6.78
C LEU A 186 6.48 -7.06 6.54
N ARG A 187 5.83 -7.48 5.44
CA ARG A 187 5.76 -8.87 4.99
C ARG A 187 7.13 -9.42 4.55
N LEU A 188 7.96 -8.62 3.87
CA LEU A 188 9.30 -9.03 3.49
C LEU A 188 10.17 -9.25 4.75
N LEU A 189 10.18 -8.29 5.67
CA LEU A 189 10.94 -8.38 6.92
C LEU A 189 10.49 -9.56 7.76
N SER A 190 9.18 -9.85 7.80
CA SER A 190 8.68 -11.01 8.55
C SER A 190 9.18 -12.31 7.93
N LYS A 191 9.15 -12.44 6.59
CA LYS A 191 9.66 -13.63 5.87
C LYS A 191 11.17 -13.83 6.06
N LEU A 192 11.92 -12.75 6.25
CA LEU A 192 13.36 -12.81 6.50
C LEU A 192 13.68 -13.23 7.94
N ARG A 193 12.87 -12.81 8.92
CA ARG A 193 13.06 -13.13 10.35
C ARG A 193 12.46 -14.47 10.77
N SER A 194 11.49 -14.99 10.02
CA SER A 194 10.80 -16.26 10.28
C SER A 194 11.55 -17.50 9.77
N ARG A 195 12.86 -17.36 9.55
CA ARG A 195 13.75 -18.42 9.05
C ARG A 195 14.54 -19.07 10.17
#